data_AF-A0A7K9MXX7-F1
#
_entry.id   AF-A0A7K9MXX7-F1
#
_cell.length_a   1.000
_cell.length_b   1.000
_cell.length_c   1.000
_cell.angle_alpha   90.00
_cell.angle_beta   90.00
_cell.angle_gamma   90.00
#
_symmetry.space_group_name_H-M   'P 1'
#
loop_
_entity.id
_entity.type
_entity.pdbx_description
1 polymer ?
#
loop_
_entity_poly.entity_id
_entity_poly.type
_entity_poly.pdbx_seq_one_letter_code
_entity_poly.pdbx_strand_id
1 'polypeptide(L)'
;IVEGNARADRLAAAVWAGPAPNILGQAMQSHRFFHQSAKVMAKQFHISMGDAKGVIQSCPDCQRLGPAVPLAANPRGLHSLQLWQMDVTHIPAFGNLKYIHVAVDCYSAAIWATAQ
;
A
#
# COMPACT_ATOMS: atom_id res chain seq x y z
N ILE A 1 11.38 33.01 -42.72
CA ILE A 1 10.14 32.69 -41.96
C ILE A 1 10.44 31.89 -40.68
N VAL A 2 11.39 30.95 -40.69
CA VAL A 2 11.72 30.08 -39.52
C VAL A 2 12.37 30.83 -38.34
N GLU A 3 13.25 31.80 -38.60
CA GLU A 3 14.03 32.46 -37.54
C GLU A 3 13.21 33.45 -36.70
N GLY A 4 12.21 34.09 -37.32
CA GLY A 4 11.26 34.97 -36.62
C GLY A 4 10.37 34.20 -35.64
N ASN A 5 9.96 32.98 -35.99
CA ASN A 5 9.15 32.13 -35.12
C ASN A 5 9.94 31.66 -33.89
N ALA A 6 11.20 31.27 -34.07
CA ALA A 6 12.06 30.86 -32.95
C ALA A 6 12.36 32.01 -31.97
N ARG A 7 12.31 33.26 -32.43
CA ARG A 7 12.41 34.45 -31.58
C ARG A 7 11.08 34.77 -30.89
N ALA A 8 9.96 34.63 -31.60
CA ALA A 8 8.62 34.79 -31.04
C ALA A 8 8.34 33.76 -29.93
N ASP A 9 8.68 32.49 -30.14
CA ASP A 9 8.52 31.42 -29.14
C ASP A 9 9.38 31.66 -27.89
N ARG A 10 10.61 32.16 -28.08
CA ARG A 10 11.51 32.52 -26.97
C ARG A 10 10.96 33.67 -26.13
N LEU A 11 10.33 34.66 -26.77
CA LEU A 11 9.74 35.82 -26.08
C LEU A 11 8.40 35.45 -25.43
N ALA A 12 7.62 34.55 -26.03
CA ALA A 12 6.37 34.04 -25.46
C ALA A 12 6.61 33.15 -24.23
N ALA A 13 7.67 32.34 -24.23
CA ALA A 13 8.04 31.50 -23.08
C ALA A 13 8.47 32.30 -21.85
N ALA A 14 9.01 33.52 -22.04
CA ALA A 14 9.53 34.35 -20.96
C ALA A 14 8.45 35.13 -20.19
N VAL A 15 7.20 35.20 -20.69
CA VAL A 15 6.15 36.05 -20.11
C VAL A 15 4.84 35.28 -19.96
N TRP A 16 4.85 34.21 -19.16
CA TRP A 16 3.61 33.76 -18.54
C TRP A 16 3.31 34.66 -17.33
N ALA A 17 2.45 35.67 -17.53
CA ALA A 17 1.99 36.60 -16.50
C ALA A 17 0.75 36.09 -15.72
N GLY A 18 0.40 34.82 -15.86
CA GLY A 18 -0.66 34.21 -15.07
C GLY A 18 -0.21 33.96 -13.62
N PRO A 19 -1.15 33.78 -12.67
CA PRO A 19 -0.79 33.33 -11.33
C PRO A 19 0.05 32.06 -11.43
N ALA A 20 1.07 31.93 -10.57
CA ALA A 20 1.92 30.75 -10.53
C ALA A 20 1.03 29.50 -10.56
N PRO A 21 1.19 28.60 -11.55
CA PRO A 21 0.32 27.45 -11.67
C PRO A 21 0.38 26.69 -10.35
N ASN A 22 -0.77 26.38 -9.76
CA ASN A 22 -0.83 25.46 -8.63
C ASN A 22 -0.51 24.06 -9.16
N ILE A 23 0.78 23.78 -9.36
CA ILE A 23 1.29 22.54 -9.97
C ILE A 23 0.78 21.33 -9.19
N LEU A 24 0.72 21.43 -7.86
CA LEU A 24 0.17 20.38 -7.01
C LEU A 24 -1.33 20.19 -7.24
N GLY A 25 -2.10 21.28 -7.35
CA GLY A 25 -3.53 21.22 -7.69
C GLY A 25 -3.80 20.59 -9.06
N GLN A 26 -2.96 20.87 -10.06
CA GLN A 26 -3.06 20.24 -11.38
C GLN A 26 -2.71 18.75 -11.31
N ALA A 27 -1.67 18.38 -10.54
CA ALA A 27 -1.32 16.98 -10.30
C ALA A 27 -2.45 16.21 -9.62
N MET A 28 -3.11 16.81 -8.62
CA MET A 28 -4.29 16.23 -7.95
C MET A 28 -5.46 16.02 -8.91
N GLN A 29 -5.77 16.99 -9.79
CA GLN A 29 -6.83 16.86 -10.78
C GLN A 29 -6.53 15.78 -11.81
N SER A 30 -5.29 15.74 -12.30
CA SER A 30 -4.82 14.73 -13.24
C SER A 30 -4.88 13.33 -12.62
N HIS A 31 -4.46 13.18 -11.36
CA HIS A 31 -4.58 11.91 -10.63
C HIS A 31 -6.05 11.50 -10.41
N ARG A 32 -6.96 12.43 -10.09
CA ARG A 32 -8.39 12.12 -9.94
C ARG A 32 -9.02 11.56 -11.22
N PHE A 33 -8.53 11.93 -12.39
CA PHE A 33 -9.08 11.46 -13.66
C PHE A 33 -8.42 10.15 -14.13
N PHE A 34 -7.09 10.05 -14.03
CA PHE A 34 -6.34 8.92 -14.61
C PHE A 34 -5.87 7.87 -13.60
N HIS A 35 -5.94 8.17 -12.29
CA HIS A 35 -5.32 7.37 -11.23
C HIS A 35 -3.85 7.00 -11.49
N GLN A 36 -3.12 7.89 -12.17
CA GLN A 36 -1.73 7.67 -12.56
C GLN A 36 -0.80 7.49 -11.35
N SER A 37 0.25 6.67 -11.52
CA SER A 37 1.19 6.33 -10.43
C SER A 37 2.05 7.52 -9.97
N ALA A 38 2.58 7.43 -8.75
CA ALA A 38 3.41 8.47 -8.13
C ALA A 38 4.61 8.83 -9.01
N LYS A 39 5.24 7.83 -9.62
CA LYS A 39 6.42 8.00 -10.47
C LYS A 39 6.12 8.78 -11.75
N VAL A 40 4.97 8.52 -12.36
CA VAL A 40 4.54 9.23 -13.59
C VAL A 40 4.18 10.67 -13.24
N MET A 41 3.38 10.86 -12.20
CA MET A 41 2.98 12.18 -11.73
C MET A 41 4.17 13.05 -11.30
N ALA A 42 5.13 12.50 -10.55
CA ALA A 42 6.34 13.22 -10.14
C ALA A 42 7.17 13.70 -11.33
N LYS A 43 7.29 12.86 -12.37
CA LYS A 43 7.99 13.24 -13.60
C LYS A 43 7.22 14.28 -14.42
N GLN A 44 5.91 14.12 -14.56
CA GLN A 44 5.07 14.97 -15.42
C GLN A 44 4.90 16.39 -14.85
N PHE A 45 4.72 16.51 -13.53
CA PHE A 45 4.47 17.79 -12.88
C PHE A 45 5.72 18.34 -12.19
N HIS A 46 6.87 17.67 -12.32
CA HIS A 46 8.12 18.05 -11.65
C HIS A 46 7.96 18.26 -10.12
N ILE A 47 7.08 17.49 -9.49
CA ILE A 47 6.84 17.52 -8.03
C ILE A 47 7.68 16.47 -7.31
N SER A 48 7.87 16.62 -6.00
CA SER A 48 8.62 15.64 -5.22
C SER A 48 7.90 14.29 -5.18
N MET A 49 8.67 13.21 -5.00
CA MET A 49 8.09 11.88 -4.79
C MET A 49 7.24 11.81 -3.50
N GLY A 50 7.52 12.65 -2.51
CA GLY A 50 6.71 12.77 -1.29
C GLY A 50 5.32 13.32 -1.59
N ASP A 51 5.26 14.43 -2.32
CA ASP A 51 4.00 15.07 -2.71
C ASP A 51 3.17 14.15 -3.62
N ALA A 52 3.82 13.48 -4.57
CA ALA A 52 3.15 12.53 -5.46
C ALA A 52 2.56 11.33 -4.69
N LYS A 53 3.27 10.82 -3.67
CA LYS A 53 2.74 9.77 -2.77
C LYS A 53 1.59 10.30 -1.91
N GLY A 54 1.68 11.53 -1.40
CA GLY A 54 0.63 12.17 -0.62
C GLY A 54 -0.68 12.35 -1.41
N VAL A 55 -0.59 12.71 -2.69
CA VAL A 55 -1.75 12.81 -3.59
C VAL A 55 -2.43 11.45 -3.77
N ILE A 56 -1.67 10.38 -3.97
CA ILE A 56 -2.23 9.01 -4.07
C ILE A 56 -2.82 8.54 -2.74
N GLN A 57 -2.12 8.81 -1.63
CA GLN A 57 -2.58 8.45 -0.29
C GLN A 57 -3.86 9.17 0.11
N SER A 58 -4.12 10.37 -0.40
CA SER A 58 -5.39 11.10 -0.15
C SER A 58 -6.52 10.72 -1.11
N CYS A 59 -6.25 9.88 -2.12
CA CYS A 59 -7.25 9.42 -3.08
C CYS A 59 -8.03 8.21 -2.52
N PRO A 60 -9.35 8.33 -2.27
CA PRO A 60 -10.14 7.28 -1.62
C PRO A 60 -10.24 6.00 -2.46
N ASP A 61 -10.26 6.13 -3.79
CA ASP A 61 -10.32 4.97 -4.69
C ASP A 61 -8.99 4.20 -4.70
N CYS A 62 -7.87 4.93 -4.63
CA CYS A 62 -6.54 4.33 -4.56
C CYS A 62 -6.24 3.71 -3.19
N GLN A 63 -6.75 4.27 -2.09
CA GLN A 63 -6.59 3.72 -0.75
C GLN A 63 -7.17 2.30 -0.63
N ARG A 64 -8.29 2.02 -1.31
CA ARG A 64 -8.94 0.69 -1.31
C ARG A 64 -8.12 -0.39 -2.03
N LEU A 65 -7.19 0.02 -2.89
CA LEU A 65 -6.35 -0.86 -3.71
C LEU A 65 -4.96 -1.08 -3.10
N GLY A 66 -4.65 -0.39 -1.99
CA GLY A 66 -3.38 -0.54 -1.30
C GLY A 66 -3.23 -1.93 -0.67
N PRO A 67 -2.00 -2.46 -0.56
CA PRO A 67 -1.78 -3.69 0.19
C PRO A 67 -2.25 -3.51 1.63
N ALA A 68 -2.99 -4.49 2.15
CA ALA A 68 -3.34 -4.52 3.55
C ALA A 68 -2.04 -4.51 4.38
N VAL A 69 -1.83 -3.45 5.15
CA VAL A 69 -0.72 -3.41 6.11
C VAL A 69 -1.13 -4.31 7.28
N PRO A 70 -0.38 -5.39 7.58
CA PRO A 70 -0.68 -6.18 8.76
C PRO A 70 -0.44 -5.30 10.00
N LEU A 71 -1.53 -4.96 10.69
CA LEU A 71 -1.54 -4.09 11.87
C LEU A 71 -0.93 -4.78 13.09
N ALA A 72 -0.92 -6.11 13.11
CA ALA A 72 -0.43 -6.90 14.23
C ALA A 72 0.17 -8.23 13.76
N ALA A 73 1.15 -8.72 14.50
CA ALA A 73 1.67 -10.08 14.37
C ALA A 73 1.20 -10.91 15.57
N ASN A 74 1.05 -12.22 15.37
CA ASN A 74 0.71 -13.15 16.45
C ASN A 74 1.86 -13.19 17.48
N PRO A 75 1.61 -12.96 18.79
CA PRO A 75 2.65 -13.04 19.81
C PRO A 75 3.32 -14.43 19.83
N ARG A 76 4.62 -14.45 20.12
CA ARG A 76 5.41 -15.68 20.25
C ARG A 76 6.08 -15.74 21.60
N GLY A 77 6.26 -16.96 22.11
CA GLY A 77 7.12 -17.18 23.28
C GLY A 77 8.56 -16.80 22.96
N LEU A 78 9.28 -16.30 23.97
CA LEU A 78 10.72 -16.05 23.96
C LEU A 78 11.53 -17.31 24.28
N HIS A 79 10.93 -18.26 24.99
CA HIS A 79 11.50 -19.57 25.29
C HIS A 79 10.45 -20.69 25.14
N SER A 80 10.92 -21.93 25.03
CA SER A 80 10.04 -23.11 25.01
C SER A 80 9.16 -23.14 26.26
N LEU A 81 7.94 -23.65 26.08
CA LEU A 81 6.93 -23.82 27.13
C LEU A 81 6.38 -22.51 27.70
N GLN A 82 6.69 -21.36 27.10
CA GLN A 82 6.22 -20.05 27.59
C GLN A 82 4.83 -19.67 27.09
N LEU A 83 4.56 -19.92 25.81
CA LEU A 83 3.34 -19.50 25.14
C LEU A 83 2.91 -20.60 24.19
N TRP A 84 1.67 -21.05 24.37
CA TRP A 84 1.04 -22.05 23.52
C TRP A 84 -0.20 -21.44 22.87
N GLN A 85 -0.40 -21.75 21.59
CA GLN A 85 -1.64 -21.46 20.89
C GLN A 85 -2.44 -22.75 20.75
N MET A 86 -3.71 -22.72 21.16
CA MET A 86 -4.60 -23.86 21.08
C MET A 86 -5.79 -23.53 20.18
N ASP A 87 -6.15 -24.48 19.33
CA ASP A 87 -7.36 -24.44 18.51
C ASP A 87 -7.91 -25.86 18.29
N VAL A 88 -9.11 -25.97 17.74
CA VAL A 88 -9.74 -27.24 17.40
C VAL A 88 -9.88 -27.34 15.89
N THR A 89 -9.40 -28.44 15.31
CA THR A 89 -9.62 -28.75 13.89
C THR A 89 -10.53 -29.96 13.73
N HIS A 90 -11.29 -29.99 12.64
CA HIS A 90 -12.27 -31.03 12.38
C HIS A 90 -11.73 -32.01 11.32
N ILE A 91 -11.53 -33.26 11.70
CA ILE A 91 -11.04 -34.33 10.82
C ILE A 91 -12.09 -35.47 10.78
N PRO A 92 -12.96 -35.51 9.75
CA PRO A 92 -14.07 -36.47 9.66
C PRO A 92 -13.64 -37.95 9.74
N ALA A 93 -12.40 -38.27 9.35
CA ALA A 93 -11.87 -39.63 9.38
C ALA A 93 -11.88 -40.27 10.79
N PHE A 94 -11.94 -39.45 11.85
CA PHE A 94 -12.01 -39.91 13.25
C PHE A 94 -13.44 -40.15 13.75
N GLY A 95 -14.48 -40.02 12.90
CA GLY A 95 -15.86 -40.37 13.26
C GLY A 95 -16.41 -39.48 14.38
N ASN A 96 -16.83 -40.07 15.50
CA ASN A 96 -17.27 -39.29 16.65
C ASN A 96 -16.14 -38.50 17.31
N LEU A 97 -14.89 -38.93 17.12
CA LEU A 97 -13.69 -38.27 17.65
C LEU A 97 -13.12 -37.20 16.70
N LYS A 98 -13.94 -36.69 15.79
CA LYS A 98 -13.57 -35.78 14.69
C LYS A 98 -13.06 -34.42 15.15
N TYR A 99 -13.24 -34.05 16.41
CA TYR A 99 -12.78 -32.77 16.95
C TYR A 99 -11.40 -32.96 17.58
N ILE A 100 -10.36 -32.60 16.81
CA ILE A 100 -8.97 -32.69 17.26
C ILE A 100 -8.59 -31.38 17.93
N HIS A 101 -8.36 -31.42 19.24
CA HIS A 101 -7.78 -30.32 19.98
C HIS A 101 -6.27 -30.30 19.74
N VAL A 102 -5.75 -29.19 19.21
CA VAL A 102 -4.34 -29.02 18.89
C VAL A 102 -3.79 -27.85 19.68
N ALA A 103 -2.67 -28.07 20.38
CA ALA A 103 -1.90 -27.02 21.02
C ALA A 103 -0.48 -27.00 20.44
N VAL A 104 0.02 -25.82 20.08
CA VAL A 104 1.34 -25.62 19.50
C VAL A 104 2.13 -24.63 20.35
N ASP A 105 3.34 -25.00 20.76
CA ASP A 105 4.26 -24.09 21.41
C ASP A 105 4.78 -23.05 20.41
N CYS A 106 4.55 -21.76 20.70
CA CYS A 106 4.84 -20.66 19.76
C CYS A 106 6.35 -20.39 19.57
N TYR A 107 7.21 -21.00 20.37
CA TYR A 107 8.67 -20.87 20.28
C TYR A 107 9.30 -22.06 19.55
N SER A 108 9.17 -23.27 20.10
CA SER A 108 9.77 -24.51 19.64
C SER A 108 9.00 -25.23 18.54
N ALA A 109 7.75 -24.82 18.29
CA ALA A 109 6.82 -25.48 17.37
C ALA A 109 6.48 -26.93 17.74
N ALA A 110 6.67 -27.32 19.01
CA ALA A 110 6.17 -28.60 19.53
C ALA A 110 4.64 -28.65 19.44
N ILE A 111 4.09 -29.79 19.02
CA ILE A 111 2.66 -29.98 18.81
C ILE A 111 2.13 -31.05 19.76
N TRP A 112 1.02 -30.74 20.42
CA TRP A 112 0.19 -31.69 21.16
C TRP A 112 -1.17 -31.78 20.50
N ALA A 113 -1.67 -33.00 20.24
CA ALA A 113 -2.97 -33.21 19.61
C ALA A 113 -3.74 -34.34 20.30
N THR A 114 -5.03 -34.11 20.58
CA THR A 114 -5.91 -35.10 21.19
C THR A 114 -7.23 -35.19 20.43
N ALA A 115 -7.61 -36.40 20.04
CA ALA A 115 -8.94 -36.69 19.49
C ALA A 115 -9.94 -36.87 20.64
N GLN A 116 -11.12 -36.25 20.53
CA GLN A 116 -12.20 -36.28 21.51
C GLN A 116 -13.55 -36.49 20.84
#